data_AF-A0A534WTJ4-F1
#
_entry.id   AF-A0A534WTJ4-F1
#
_cell.length_a   1.000
_cell.length_b   1.000
_cell.length_c   1.000
_cell.angle_alpha   90.00
_cell.angle_beta   90.00
_cell.angle_gamma   90.00
#
_symmetry.space_group_name_H-M   'P 1'
#
loop_
_entity.id
_entity.type
_entity.pdbx_description
1 polymer ?
#
loop_
_entity_poly.entity_id
_entity_poly.type
_entity_poly.pdbx_seq_one_letter_code
_entity_poly.pdbx_strand_id
1 'polypeptide(L)'
;MKAATLLLLLGATLLEGCCRRAVRWTRPGATEREFYAEYGTCEQETAPRWSFCTGLACVDQETAVRERWERCMRARGWAPHEHCRSRGEDAQTFGAE
;
A
#
# COMPACT_ATOMS: atom_id res chain seq x y z
N MET A 1 21.70 25.82 27.19
CA MET A 1 21.11 25.34 25.91
C MET A 1 20.93 23.82 25.95
N LYS A 2 19.99 23.25 26.72
CA LYS A 2 19.91 21.77 26.84
C LYS A 2 18.51 21.14 26.96
N ALA A 3 17.51 21.85 27.51
CA ALA A 3 16.17 21.25 27.68
C ALA A 3 15.20 21.56 26.53
N ALA A 4 15.14 22.82 26.07
CA ALA A 4 14.19 23.25 25.04
C ALA A 4 14.43 22.58 23.67
N THR A 5 15.68 22.39 23.28
CA THR A 5 16.06 21.74 22.02
C THR A 5 15.72 20.25 22.02
N LEU A 6 15.84 19.59 23.18
CA LEU A 6 15.52 18.16 23.34
C LEU A 6 14.00 17.93 23.28
N LEU A 7 13.20 18.83 23.87
CA LEU A 7 11.74 18.81 23.76
C LEU A 7 11.26 19.06 22.33
N LEU A 8 11.90 19.97 21.58
CA LEU A 8 11.60 20.20 20.17
C LEU A 8 11.90 18.97 19.29
N LEU A 9 13.02 18.29 19.52
CA LEU A 9 13.38 17.06 18.79
C LEU A 9 12.49 15.86 19.15
N LEU A 10 12.10 15.72 20.42
CA LEU A 10 11.13 14.71 20.87
C LEU A 10 9.72 14.99 20.32
N GLY A 11 9.31 16.25 20.27
CA GLY A 11 8.05 16.65 19.65
C GLY A 11 8.02 16.36 18.15
N ALA A 12 9.11 16.66 17.43
CA ALA A 12 9.22 16.41 15.99
C ALA A 12 9.18 14.90 15.66
N THR A 13 9.89 14.06 16.42
CA THR A 13 9.89 12.60 16.20
C THR A 13 8.53 11.94 16.53
N LEU A 14 7.79 12.47 17.50
CA LEU A 14 6.42 12.03 17.80
C LEU A 14 5.40 12.46 16.72
N LEU A 15 5.58 13.63 16.10
CA LEU A 15 4.74 14.11 15.00
C LEU A 15 5.01 13.36 13.69
N GLU A 16 6.26 13.03 13.39
CA GLU A 16 6.62 12.22 12.21
C GLU A 16 6.16 10.75 12.33
N GLY A 17 6.04 10.22 13.54
CA GLY A 17 5.60 8.84 13.80
C GLY A 17 4.09 8.57 13.64
N CYS A 18 3.26 9.60 13.43
CA CYS A 18 1.80 9.45 13.37
C CYS A 18 1.25 9.13 11.97
N CYS A 19 2.04 9.32 10.92
CA CYS A 19 1.63 9.03 9.54
C CYS A 19 2.07 7.61 9.15
N ARG A 20 1.17 6.64 9.20
CA ARG A 20 1.41 5.37 8.50
C ARG A 20 1.16 5.60 7.02
N ARG A 21 2.22 5.44 6.22
CA ARG A 21 2.16 5.52 4.76
C ARG A 21 1.30 4.35 4.27
N ALA A 22 0.05 4.64 3.92
CA ALA A 22 -0.85 3.66 3.34
C ALA A 22 -0.88 3.89 1.82
N VAL A 23 -0.75 2.80 1.05
CA VAL A 23 -0.92 2.84 -0.40
C VAL A 23 -2.38 2.50 -0.71
N ARG A 24 -3.09 3.43 -1.31
CA ARG A 24 -4.46 3.21 -1.81
C ARG A 24 -4.43 3.18 -3.33
N TRP A 25 -5.12 2.25 -3.95
CA TRP A 25 -5.20 2.16 -5.41
C TRP A 25 -6.47 2.86 -5.89
N THR A 26 -6.34 3.72 -6.91
CA THR A 26 -7.48 4.45 -7.49
C THR A 26 -7.46 4.39 -9.01
N ARG A 27 -8.65 4.43 -9.61
CA ARG A 27 -8.88 4.59 -11.04
C ARG A 27 -10.10 5.51 -11.21
N PRO A 28 -10.02 6.62 -11.96
CA PRO A 28 -11.15 7.52 -12.15
C PRO A 28 -12.38 6.80 -12.70
N GLY A 29 -13.56 7.07 -12.12
CA GLY A 29 -14.82 6.44 -12.51
C GLY A 29 -14.98 4.95 -12.13
N ALA A 30 -14.01 4.36 -11.43
CA ALA A 30 -14.06 2.94 -11.07
C ALA A 30 -14.73 2.71 -9.71
N THR A 31 -15.49 1.61 -9.62
CA THR A 31 -16.16 1.22 -8.37
C THR A 31 -15.28 0.31 -7.50
N GLU A 32 -15.62 0.17 -6.22
CA GLU A 32 -14.99 -0.80 -5.32
C GLU A 32 -15.12 -2.24 -5.82
N ARG A 33 -16.27 -2.58 -6.39
CA ARG A 33 -16.52 -3.90 -6.97
C ARG A 33 -15.57 -4.19 -8.13
N GLU A 34 -15.33 -3.21 -8.98
CA GLU A 34 -14.34 -3.32 -10.07
C GLU A 34 -12.93 -3.48 -9.51
N PHE A 35 -12.57 -2.73 -8.47
CA PHE A 35 -11.29 -2.88 -7.80
C PHE A 35 -11.06 -4.33 -7.36
N TYR A 36 -12.00 -4.92 -6.60
CA TYR A 36 -11.81 -6.29 -6.10
C TYR A 36 -11.88 -7.35 -7.21
N ALA A 37 -12.69 -7.14 -8.24
CA ALA A 37 -12.72 -8.05 -9.39
C ALA A 37 -11.37 -8.08 -10.12
N GLU A 38 -10.78 -6.91 -10.36
CA GLU A 38 -9.48 -6.80 -11.02
C GLU A 38 -8.33 -7.19 -10.10
N TYR A 39 -8.41 -6.89 -8.80
CA TYR A 39 -7.49 -7.35 -7.78
C TYR A 39 -7.37 -8.88 -7.82
N GLY A 40 -8.50 -9.59 -7.75
CA GLY A 40 -8.52 -11.06 -7.75
C GLY A 40 -8.04 -11.64 -9.08
N THR A 41 -8.32 -10.96 -10.20
CA THR A 41 -7.81 -11.38 -11.51
C THR A 41 -6.28 -11.24 -11.56
N CYS A 42 -5.73 -10.10 -11.15
CA CYS A 42 -4.29 -9.89 -11.07
C CYS A 42 -3.62 -10.84 -10.07
N GLU A 43 -4.26 -11.17 -8.95
CA GLU A 43 -3.76 -12.13 -7.98
C GLU A 43 -3.64 -13.54 -8.61
N GLN A 44 -4.64 -13.98 -9.36
CA GLN A 44 -4.60 -15.25 -10.08
C GLN A 44 -3.54 -15.26 -11.19
N GLU A 45 -3.44 -14.19 -11.99
CA GLU A 45 -2.47 -14.08 -13.07
C GLU A 45 -1.02 -14.08 -12.57
N THR A 46 -0.80 -13.56 -11.36
CA THR A 46 0.56 -13.39 -10.79
C THR A 46 0.92 -14.42 -9.74
N ALA A 47 -0.02 -15.32 -9.42
CA ALA A 47 0.15 -16.42 -8.50
C ALA A 47 1.38 -17.26 -8.89
N PRO A 48 2.20 -17.66 -7.90
CA PRO A 48 3.34 -18.52 -8.18
C PRO A 48 2.86 -19.89 -8.64
N ARG A 49 3.47 -20.42 -9.72
CA ARG A 49 3.14 -21.74 -10.28
C ARG A 49 3.48 -22.90 -9.33
N TRP A 50 4.30 -22.65 -8.31
CA TRP A 50 4.72 -23.58 -7.28
C TRP A 50 5.04 -22.79 -6.00
N SER A 51 4.66 -23.31 -4.82
CA SER A 51 4.75 -22.59 -3.53
C SER A 51 5.72 -23.25 -2.55
N PHE A 52 6.88 -23.70 -3.02
CA PHE A 52 7.95 -24.23 -2.17
C PHE A 52 9.09 -23.23 -2.10
N CYS A 53 9.07 -22.38 -1.09
CA CYS A 53 10.17 -21.48 -0.78
C CYS A 53 10.53 -21.62 0.71
N THR A 54 11.76 -21.32 1.08
CA THR A 54 12.19 -21.22 2.48
C THR A 54 13.14 -20.03 2.65
N GLY A 55 13.16 -19.45 3.85
CA GLY A 55 14.07 -18.35 4.19
C GLY A 55 13.94 -17.15 3.25
N LEU A 56 15.09 -16.57 2.87
CA LEU A 56 15.15 -15.38 2.00
C LEU A 56 14.51 -15.61 0.62
N ALA A 57 14.56 -16.84 0.10
CA ALA A 57 13.94 -17.15 -1.19
C ALA A 57 12.41 -16.95 -1.18
N CYS A 58 11.75 -17.10 -0.02
CA CYS A 58 10.33 -16.73 0.09
C CYS A 58 10.10 -15.23 0.00
N VAL A 59 10.97 -14.43 0.62
CA VAL A 59 10.86 -12.97 0.63
C VAL A 59 11.06 -12.43 -0.79
N ASP A 60 12.05 -12.98 -1.51
CA ASP A 60 12.30 -12.62 -2.90
C ASP A 60 11.13 -13.03 -3.80
N GLN A 61 10.57 -14.22 -3.59
CA GLN A 61 9.39 -14.69 -4.32
C GLN A 61 8.17 -13.81 -4.05
N GLU A 62 7.89 -13.49 -2.79
CA GLU A 62 6.79 -12.60 -2.40
C GLU A 62 6.96 -11.21 -3.01
N THR A 63 8.17 -10.66 -2.97
CA THR A 63 8.50 -9.37 -3.58
C THR A 63 8.26 -9.42 -5.09
N ALA A 64 8.70 -10.48 -5.77
CA ALA A 64 8.50 -10.66 -7.19
C ALA A 64 7.03 -10.87 -7.58
N VAL A 65 6.24 -11.57 -6.75
CA VAL A 65 4.78 -11.70 -6.92
C VAL A 65 4.13 -10.34 -6.77
N ARG A 66 4.46 -9.58 -5.72
CA ARG A 66 3.94 -8.24 -5.49
C ARG A 66 4.24 -7.30 -6.66
N GLU A 67 5.48 -7.26 -7.14
CA GLU A 67 5.84 -6.42 -8.29
C GLU A 67 5.07 -6.80 -9.56
N ARG A 68 4.86 -8.09 -9.81
CA ARG A 68 4.03 -8.55 -10.94
C ARG A 68 2.58 -8.09 -10.77
N TRP A 69 2.02 -8.26 -9.57
CA TRP A 69 0.66 -7.86 -9.25
C TRP A 69 0.47 -6.36 -9.43
N GLU A 70 1.40 -5.54 -8.94
CA GLU A 70 1.37 -4.08 -9.14
C GLU A 70 1.44 -3.68 -10.62
N ARG A 71 2.28 -4.36 -11.42
CA ARG A 71 2.32 -4.11 -12.87
C ARG A 71 1.00 -4.46 -13.54
N CYS A 72 0.34 -5.54 -13.12
CA CYS A 72 -0.99 -5.91 -13.62
C CYS A 72 -2.04 -4.83 -13.30
N MET A 73 -2.08 -4.37 -12.05
CA MET A 73 -3.01 -3.30 -11.63
C MET A 73 -2.78 -2.00 -12.40
N ARG A 74 -1.51 -1.60 -12.60
CA ARG A 74 -1.15 -0.42 -13.41
C ARG A 74 -1.57 -0.58 -14.87
N ALA A 75 -1.39 -1.76 -15.46
CA ALA A 75 -1.82 -2.05 -16.83
C ALA A 75 -3.34 -1.95 -17.01
N ARG A 76 -4.12 -2.20 -15.94
CA ARG A 76 -5.58 -2.03 -15.89
C ARG A 76 -6.02 -0.61 -15.53
N GLY A 77 -5.09 0.33 -15.44
CA GLY A 77 -5.35 1.75 -15.20
C GLY A 77 -5.47 2.14 -13.74
N TRP A 78 -5.10 1.27 -12.79
CA TRP A 78 -5.04 1.63 -11.38
C TRP A 78 -3.70 2.30 -11.03
N ALA A 79 -3.77 3.39 -10.28
CA ALA A 79 -2.61 4.10 -9.79
C ALA A 79 -2.49 3.97 -8.26
N PRO A 80 -1.29 3.72 -7.72
CA PRO A 80 -1.06 3.80 -6.29
C PRO A 80 -1.01 5.28 -5.87
N HIS A 81 -1.88 5.66 -4.97
CA HIS A 81 -1.87 6.94 -4.29
C HIS A 81 -1.37 6.73 -2.86
N GLU A 82 -0.23 7.34 -2.55
CA GLU A 82 0.24 7.38 -1.17
C GLU A 82 -0.68 8.31 -0.38
N HIS A 83 -1.15 7.83 0.75
CA HIS A 83 -1.93 8.61 1.69
C HIS A 83 -1.31 8.50 3.08
N CYS A 84 -1.11 9.64 3.73
CA CYS A 84 -0.72 9.69 5.14
C CYS A 84 -1.96 9.41 5.99
N ARG A 85 -2.08 8.17 6.46
CA ARG A 85 -3.20 7.77 7.32
C ARG A 85 -2.89 8.15 8.76
N SER A 86 -3.65 9.08 9.31
CA SER A 86 -3.68 9.37 10.73
C SER A 86 -4.30 8.18 11.48
N ARG A 87 -3.84 7.90 12.70
CA ARG A 87 -4.32 6.78 13.54
C ARG A 87 -5.75 7.07 14.04
N GLY A 88 -6.75 6.92 13.18
CA GLY A 88 -8.16 7.19 13.51
C GLY A 88 -9.14 7.21 12.34
N GLU A 89 -8.68 7.25 11.08
CA GLU A 89 -9.57 7.21 9.92
C GLU A 89 -9.73 5.78 9.37
N ASP A 90 -10.88 5.19 9.65
CA ASP A 90 -11.40 4.00 8.98
C ASP A 90 -11.81 4.40 7.55
N ALA A 91 -10.92 4.15 6.59
CA ALA A 91 -11.02 4.59 5.21
C ALA A 91 -12.06 3.79 4.41
N GLN A 92 -13.32 4.23 4.44
CA GLN A 92 -14.19 4.25 3.27
C GLN A 92 -14.16 5.69 2.79
N THR A 93 -13.63 5.99 1.60
CA THR A 93 -14.53 6.17 0.46
C THR A 93 -13.82 5.97 -0.88
N PHE A 94 -14.54 5.31 -1.77
CA PHE A 94 -14.27 5.20 -3.20
C PHE A 94 -14.91 6.40 -3.89
N GLY A 95 -14.22 6.93 -4.91
CA GLY A 95 -14.73 7.89 -5.91
C GLY A 95 -15.77 8.89 -5.44
N ALA A 96 -15.33 10.06 -4.98
CA ALA A 96 -16.19 11.23 -4.89
C ALA A 96 -16.23 11.90 -6.27
N GLU A 97 -17.23 11.56 -7.08
CA GLU A 97 -17.88 12.44 -8.08
C GLU A 97 -19.34 12.00 -8.25
#